data_AF-A0A1D2RHG2-F1
#
_entry.id   AF-A0A1D2RHG2-F1
#
_cell.length_a   1.000
_cell.length_b   1.000
_cell.length_c   1.000
_cell.angle_alpha   90.00
_cell.angle_beta   90.00
_cell.angle_gamma   90.00
#
_symmetry.space_group_name_H-M   'P 1'
#
loop_
_entity.id
_entity.type
_entity.pdbx_description
1 polymer ?
#
loop_
_entity_poly.entity_id
_entity_poly.type
_entity_poly.pdbx_seq_one_letter_code
_entity_poly.pdbx_strand_id
1 'polypeptide(L)'
;MTKPLVRDYMSKKVKYLPSDITVKRAVDILMESESHTFPVVDKDKKLVGFITAKRLLRYIKKPSMRIKNIINQSPVLLHPDVPLESAERIMFRYGLRKLPVVDDEQHLVGIITHTDISRSNIERTTPRKVNMIKKMLEDEHGLNVELRHYIVPIKSLYPTQNVIHADELDGRKYEIQKGLAEPIIVIKKKDYFVLVDGHHRVVAALQLGIPELMAHVLEIDSDIELGMEKTARNMGLKNLNDIEITDHRCHPSIEIRTKVLKTRGKDF
;
A
#
# COMPACT_ATOMS: atom_id res chain seq x y z
N MET A 1 12.46 -9.76 16.58
CA MET A 1 11.94 -9.84 15.20
C MET A 1 12.98 -9.29 14.26
N THR A 2 13.33 -10.01 13.19
CA THR A 2 14.23 -9.56 12.13
C THR A 2 13.63 -8.34 11.41
N LYS A 3 14.44 -7.31 11.15
CA LYS A 3 14.00 -6.12 10.39
C LYS A 3 13.73 -6.54 8.95
N PRO A 4 12.55 -6.25 8.36
CA PRO A 4 12.27 -6.64 6.99
C PRO A 4 13.06 -5.81 5.99
N LEU A 5 13.37 -6.45 4.88
CA LEU A 5 14.33 -6.02 3.88
C LEU A 5 13.62 -5.54 2.62
N VAL A 6 14.35 -4.81 1.77
CA VAL A 6 13.85 -4.34 0.47
C VAL A 6 13.35 -5.50 -0.41
N ARG A 7 14.05 -6.63 -0.42
CA ARG A 7 13.68 -7.82 -1.23
C ARG A 7 12.33 -8.42 -0.88
N ASP A 8 11.85 -8.20 0.34
CA ASP A 8 10.58 -8.75 0.82
C ASP A 8 9.38 -7.99 0.21
N TYR A 9 9.60 -6.73 -0.20
CA TYR A 9 8.54 -5.81 -0.64
C TYR A 9 8.72 -5.26 -2.06
N MET A 10 9.92 -5.36 -2.64
CA MET A 10 10.18 -4.87 -3.99
C MET A 10 9.40 -5.66 -5.05
N SER A 11 9.04 -4.98 -6.14
CA SER A 11 8.57 -5.67 -7.35
C SER A 11 9.75 -6.24 -8.13
N LYS A 12 9.76 -7.57 -8.32
CA LYS A 12 10.75 -8.28 -9.14
C LYS A 12 10.49 -8.12 -10.65
N LYS A 13 9.25 -7.81 -11.05
CA LYS A 13 8.87 -7.65 -12.46
C LYS A 13 9.10 -6.21 -12.89
N VAL A 14 10.35 -5.86 -13.15
CA VAL A 14 10.73 -4.50 -13.51
C VAL A 14 10.66 -4.30 -15.03
N LYS A 15 9.86 -3.32 -15.48
CA LYS A 15 9.97 -2.83 -16.85
C LYS A 15 11.19 -1.92 -16.94
N TYR A 16 12.07 -2.18 -17.90
CA TYR A 16 13.30 -1.42 -18.15
C TYR A 16 13.46 -1.15 -19.65
N LEU A 17 14.37 -0.25 -19.99
CA LEU A 17 14.75 0.03 -21.38
C LEU A 17 16.20 -0.39 -21.64
N PRO A 18 16.52 -1.02 -22.79
CA PRO A 18 17.92 -1.21 -23.19
C PRO A 18 18.57 0.12 -23.55
N SER A 19 19.83 0.32 -23.18
CA SER A 19 20.54 1.59 -23.34
C SER A 19 20.79 2.00 -24.81
N ASP A 20 20.77 1.05 -25.74
CA ASP A 20 21.08 1.28 -27.14
C ASP A 20 19.88 1.69 -28.00
N ILE A 21 18.65 1.62 -27.47
CA ILE A 21 17.45 2.03 -28.20
C ILE A 21 17.47 3.53 -28.51
N THR A 22 16.71 3.92 -29.53
CA THR A 22 16.59 5.31 -29.95
C THR A 22 15.63 6.10 -29.06
N VAL A 23 15.78 7.43 -29.03
CA VAL A 23 14.86 8.36 -28.37
C VAL A 23 13.43 8.13 -28.86
N LYS A 24 13.23 7.96 -30.17
CA LYS A 24 11.90 7.67 -30.73
C LYS A 24 11.29 6.41 -30.11
N ARG A 25 12.03 5.29 -30.12
CA ARG A 25 11.52 4.03 -29.58
C ARG A 25 11.23 4.12 -28.09
N ALA A 26 12.07 4.82 -27.32
CA ALA A 26 11.83 5.05 -25.91
C ALA A 26 10.54 5.86 -25.67
N VAL A 27 10.28 6.90 -26.47
CA VAL A 27 9.04 7.69 -26.41
C VAL A 27 7.82 6.81 -26.71
N ASP A 28 7.87 5.98 -27.75
CA ASP A 28 6.78 5.06 -28.10
C ASP A 28 6.44 4.14 -26.91
N ILE A 29 7.46 3.53 -26.29
CA ILE A 29 7.28 2.66 -25.11
C ILE A 29 6.70 3.44 -23.92
N LEU A 30 7.10 4.70 -23.72
CA LEU A 30 6.57 5.55 -22.66
C LEU A 30 5.09 5.90 -22.87
N MET A 31 4.67 6.11 -24.11
CA MET A 31 3.28 6.45 -24.46
C MET A 31 2.34 5.25 -24.27
N GLU A 32 2.83 4.04 -24.52
CA GLU A 32 2.11 2.78 -24.33
C GLU A 32 2.15 2.27 -22.88
N SER A 33 2.87 2.95 -21.98
CA SER A 33 3.05 2.49 -20.61
C SER A 33 2.45 3.43 -19.58
N GLU A 34 1.88 2.82 -18.53
CA GLU A 34 1.45 3.52 -17.31
C GLU A 34 2.59 4.20 -16.52
N SER A 35 3.86 3.84 -16.78
CA SER A 35 5.02 4.44 -16.12
C SER A 35 5.73 5.40 -17.06
N HIS A 36 6.11 6.56 -16.54
CA HIS A 36 6.83 7.60 -17.29
C HIS A 36 8.29 7.74 -16.85
N THR A 37 8.82 6.75 -16.14
CA THR A 37 10.22 6.71 -15.68
C THR A 37 10.68 5.27 -15.62
N PHE A 38 11.75 4.98 -16.34
CA PHE A 38 12.27 3.63 -16.52
C PHE A 38 13.74 3.53 -16.10
N PRO A 39 14.12 2.45 -15.41
CA PRO A 39 15.52 2.04 -15.35
C PRO A 39 16.01 1.68 -16.76
N VAL A 40 17.27 1.98 -17.02
CA VAL A 40 17.94 1.70 -18.28
C VAL A 40 19.08 0.73 -18.02
N VAL A 41 19.13 -0.36 -18.77
CA VAL A 41 20.14 -1.42 -18.60
C VAL A 41 21.03 -1.56 -19.83
N ASP A 42 22.23 -2.09 -19.66
CA ASP A 42 23.09 -2.49 -20.77
C ASP A 42 22.74 -3.90 -21.30
N LYS A 43 23.58 -4.41 -22.21
CA LYS A 43 23.44 -5.74 -22.81
C LYS A 43 23.54 -6.88 -21.79
N ASP A 44 24.24 -6.65 -20.68
CA ASP A 44 24.48 -7.63 -19.62
C ASP A 44 23.45 -7.48 -18.49
N LYS A 45 22.40 -6.67 -18.70
CA LYS A 45 21.34 -6.31 -17.74
C LYS A 45 21.83 -5.50 -16.53
N LYS A 46 23.02 -4.91 -16.59
CA LYS A 46 23.50 -4.01 -15.55
C LYS A 46 22.79 -2.68 -15.65
N LEU A 47 22.40 -2.13 -14.52
CA LEU A 47 21.69 -0.85 -14.47
C LEU A 47 22.66 0.30 -14.75
N VAL A 48 22.48 0.98 -15.88
CA VAL A 48 23.33 2.11 -16.31
C VAL A 48 22.72 3.48 -16.03
N GLY A 49 21.46 3.52 -15.62
CA GLY A 49 20.82 4.74 -15.10
C GLY A 49 19.31 4.76 -15.31
N PHE A 50 18.75 5.97 -15.40
CA PHE A 50 17.30 6.16 -15.59
C PHE A 50 16.99 7.13 -16.71
N ILE A 51 15.81 6.95 -17.27
CA ILE A 51 15.22 7.91 -18.18
C ILE A 51 13.79 8.25 -17.78
N THR A 52 13.48 9.54 -17.86
CA THR A 52 12.16 10.09 -17.54
C THR A 52 11.53 10.68 -18.80
N ALA A 53 10.21 10.78 -18.85
CA ALA A 53 9.50 11.49 -19.91
C ALA A 53 10.05 12.91 -20.09
N LYS A 54 10.25 13.65 -18.99
CA LYS A 54 10.84 14.99 -18.98
C LYS A 54 12.21 15.03 -19.65
N ARG A 55 13.05 14.00 -19.46
CA ARG A 55 14.36 13.91 -20.10
C ARG A 55 14.21 13.68 -21.60
N LEU A 56 13.38 12.71 -22.02
CA LEU A 56 13.15 12.39 -23.44
C LEU A 56 12.57 13.58 -24.21
N LEU A 57 11.65 14.34 -23.62
CA LEU A 57 11.05 15.53 -24.23
C LEU A 57 12.10 16.55 -24.69
N ARG A 58 13.22 16.70 -23.94
CA ARG A 58 14.32 17.60 -24.33
C ARG A 58 15.04 17.19 -25.60
N TYR A 59 14.92 15.92 -26.00
CA TYR A 59 15.62 15.33 -27.14
C TYR A 59 14.67 14.83 -28.23
N ILE A 60 13.37 15.16 -28.17
CA ILE A 60 12.36 14.68 -29.11
C ILE A 60 12.67 15.06 -30.57
N LYS A 61 13.36 16.20 -30.78
CA LYS A 61 13.85 16.65 -32.10
C LYS A 61 15.06 15.85 -32.62
N LYS A 62 15.60 14.90 -31.85
CA LYS A 62 16.72 14.02 -32.22
C LYS A 62 16.29 12.55 -32.12
N PRO A 63 15.28 12.12 -32.90
CA PRO A 63 14.63 10.82 -32.72
C PRO A 63 15.57 9.61 -32.87
N SER A 64 16.59 9.73 -33.73
CA SER A 64 17.57 8.66 -33.98
C SER A 64 18.72 8.60 -32.96
N MET A 65 18.81 9.59 -32.05
CA MET A 65 19.82 9.56 -30.98
C MET A 65 19.57 8.37 -30.05
N ARG A 66 20.63 7.67 -29.64
CA ARG A 66 20.50 6.56 -28.68
C ARG A 66 20.33 7.08 -27.26
N ILE A 67 19.50 6.41 -26.47
CA ILE A 67 19.19 6.88 -25.11
C ILE A 67 20.40 6.85 -24.19
N LYS A 68 21.40 5.96 -24.41
CA LYS A 68 22.68 5.94 -23.68
C LYS A 68 23.38 7.29 -23.59
N ASN A 69 23.18 8.17 -24.57
CA ASN A 69 23.80 9.49 -24.62
C ASN A 69 23.08 10.54 -23.76
N ILE A 70 21.89 10.22 -23.22
CA ILE A 70 21.04 11.16 -22.49
C ILE A 70 20.54 10.63 -21.15
N ILE A 71 20.99 9.44 -20.73
CA ILE A 71 20.68 8.82 -19.44
C ILE A 71 21.09 9.76 -18.30
N ASN A 72 20.30 9.80 -17.22
CA ASN A 72 20.79 10.37 -15.97
C ASN A 72 21.73 9.36 -15.30
N GLN A 73 23.03 9.66 -15.34
CA GLN A 73 24.06 8.88 -14.68
C GLN A 73 24.03 9.17 -13.16
N SER A 74 24.15 8.14 -12.34
CA SER A 74 24.11 8.17 -10.87
C SER A 74 22.72 8.20 -10.21
N PRO A 75 21.80 7.25 -10.50
CA PRO A 75 20.66 7.05 -9.62
C PRO A 75 21.10 6.56 -8.24
N VAL A 76 20.34 6.92 -7.21
CA VAL A 76 20.44 6.24 -5.91
C VAL A 76 19.96 4.80 -6.10
N LEU A 77 20.79 3.84 -5.68
CA LEU A 77 20.53 2.41 -5.80
C LEU A 77 20.32 1.79 -4.42
N LEU A 78 19.57 0.69 -4.36
CA LEU A 78 19.45 -0.14 -3.17
C LEU A 78 19.93 -1.55 -3.45
N HIS A 79 20.54 -2.18 -2.45
CA HIS A 79 20.75 -3.63 -2.45
C HIS A 79 19.48 -4.32 -1.89
N PRO A 80 19.08 -5.52 -2.35
CA PRO A 80 17.92 -6.26 -1.85
C PRO A 80 17.91 -6.45 -0.32
N ASP A 81 19.09 -6.52 0.30
CA ASP A 81 19.25 -6.76 1.73
C ASP A 81 19.30 -5.47 2.58
N VAL A 82 19.07 -4.30 1.97
CA VAL A 82 18.91 -3.07 2.73
C VAL A 82 17.65 -3.16 3.61
N PRO A 83 17.73 -2.76 4.90
CA PRO A 83 16.54 -2.65 5.73
C PRO A 83 15.53 -1.67 5.14
N LEU A 84 14.25 -2.03 5.11
CA LEU A 84 13.22 -1.23 4.47
C LEU A 84 13.08 0.19 5.05
N GLU A 85 13.28 0.33 6.37
CA GLU A 85 13.34 1.61 7.09
C GLU A 85 14.46 2.51 6.54
N SER A 86 15.60 1.92 6.16
CA SER A 86 16.70 2.66 5.55
C SER A 86 16.33 3.11 4.14
N ALA A 87 15.64 2.28 3.36
CA ALA A 87 15.12 2.64 2.04
C ALA A 87 14.12 3.81 2.13
N GLU A 88 13.21 3.80 3.12
CA GLU A 88 12.27 4.89 3.39
C GLU A 88 12.98 6.20 3.71
N ARG A 89 13.98 6.16 4.62
CA ARG A 89 14.79 7.34 4.96
C ARG A 89 15.53 7.91 3.76
N ILE A 90 16.06 7.06 2.90
CA ILE A 90 16.73 7.46 1.65
C ILE A 90 15.72 8.13 0.72
N MET A 91 14.56 7.49 0.48
CA MET A 91 13.50 8.06 -0.37
C MET A 91 13.05 9.43 0.13
N PHE A 92 12.79 9.57 1.44
CA PHE A 92 12.39 10.83 2.05
C PHE A 92 13.46 11.90 1.90
N ARG A 93 14.71 11.60 2.27
CA ARG A 93 15.82 12.56 2.25
C ARG A 93 16.07 13.14 0.85
N TYR A 94 15.95 12.31 -0.19
CA TYR A 94 16.22 12.72 -1.56
C TYR A 94 14.95 13.07 -2.36
N GLY A 95 13.77 13.03 -1.75
CA GLY A 95 12.49 13.27 -2.42
C GLY A 95 12.17 12.27 -3.55
N LEU A 96 12.66 11.04 -3.42
CA LEU A 96 12.55 10.00 -4.45
C LEU A 96 11.31 9.12 -4.19
N ARG A 97 10.47 8.94 -5.22
CA ARG A 97 9.24 8.14 -5.12
C ARG A 97 9.44 6.64 -5.40
N LYS A 98 10.55 6.30 -6.05
CA LYS A 98 10.92 4.92 -6.40
C LYS A 98 12.43 4.80 -6.55
N LEU A 99 12.95 3.63 -6.23
CA LEU A 99 14.36 3.28 -6.30
C LEU A 99 14.53 1.92 -7.00
N PRO A 100 15.50 1.79 -7.91
CA PRO A 100 15.93 0.47 -8.38
C PRO A 100 16.55 -0.34 -7.24
N VAL A 101 16.46 -1.64 -7.39
CA VAL A 101 17.17 -2.59 -6.55
C VAL A 101 18.10 -3.40 -7.44
N VAL A 102 19.37 -3.46 -7.06
CA VAL A 102 20.42 -4.17 -7.80
C VAL A 102 21.14 -5.17 -6.91
N ASP A 103 21.68 -6.25 -7.50
CA ASP A 103 22.57 -7.18 -6.80
C ASP A 103 24.02 -6.65 -6.71
N ASP A 104 24.91 -7.45 -6.13
CA ASP A 104 26.33 -7.13 -5.98
C ASP A 104 27.07 -6.92 -7.33
N GLU A 105 26.54 -7.49 -8.42
CA GLU A 105 27.09 -7.35 -9.77
C GLU A 105 26.45 -6.20 -10.57
N GLN A 106 25.58 -5.41 -9.93
CA GLN A 106 24.78 -4.30 -10.47
C GLN A 106 23.68 -4.70 -11.46
N HIS A 107 23.26 -5.96 -11.48
CA HIS A 107 22.09 -6.36 -12.25
C HIS A 107 20.82 -5.83 -11.61
N LEU A 108 19.91 -5.34 -12.45
CA LEU A 108 18.59 -4.88 -11.99
C LEU A 108 17.73 -6.08 -11.56
N VAL A 109 17.57 -6.27 -10.25
CA VAL A 109 16.79 -7.37 -9.66
C VAL A 109 15.41 -6.96 -9.17
N GLY A 110 15.15 -5.66 -9.03
CA GLY A 110 13.86 -5.17 -8.55
C GLY A 110 13.69 -3.67 -8.65
N ILE A 111 12.48 -3.22 -8.27
CA ILE A 111 12.17 -1.82 -8.04
C ILE A 111 11.29 -1.71 -6.80
N ILE A 112 11.58 -0.73 -5.95
CA ILE A 112 10.79 -0.43 -4.76
C ILE A 112 10.23 0.98 -4.86
N THR A 113 8.97 1.16 -4.50
CA THR A 113 8.26 2.43 -4.54
C THR A 113 7.82 2.87 -3.14
N HIS A 114 7.50 4.16 -2.99
CA HIS A 114 6.91 4.66 -1.76
C HIS A 114 5.62 3.91 -1.39
N THR A 115 4.83 3.48 -2.37
CA THR A 115 3.61 2.68 -2.14
C THR A 115 3.94 1.32 -1.52
N ASP A 116 5.02 0.66 -1.97
CA ASP A 116 5.45 -0.62 -1.39
C ASP A 116 5.91 -0.44 0.07
N ILE A 117 6.59 0.67 0.37
CA ILE A 117 6.97 1.04 1.74
C ILE A 117 5.74 1.32 2.59
N SER A 118 4.79 2.12 2.09
CA SER A 118 3.53 2.37 2.79
C SER A 118 2.76 1.07 3.07
N ARG A 119 2.68 0.15 2.09
CA ARG A 119 2.07 -1.18 2.27
C ARG A 119 2.76 -1.95 3.38
N SER A 120 4.09 -1.94 3.43
CA SER A 120 4.85 -2.61 4.49
C SER A 120 4.56 -2.05 5.89
N ASN A 121 4.32 -0.74 6.01
CA ASN A 121 4.02 -0.11 7.29
C ASN A 121 2.63 -0.51 7.78
N ILE A 122 1.68 -0.70 6.86
CA ILE A 122 0.36 -1.27 7.18
C ILE A 122 0.55 -2.74 7.61
N GLU A 123 1.28 -3.55 6.83
CA GLU A 123 1.48 -5.00 7.09
C GLU A 123 2.18 -5.29 8.42
N ARG A 124 3.08 -4.40 8.83
CA ARG A 124 3.79 -4.49 10.12
C ARG A 124 2.98 -4.00 11.31
N THR A 125 1.95 -3.20 11.08
CA THR A 125 1.09 -2.71 12.17
C THR A 125 0.28 -3.87 12.75
N THR A 126 -0.14 -4.81 11.92
CA THR A 126 -1.01 -5.92 12.31
C THR A 126 -0.39 -6.86 13.37
N PRO A 127 0.86 -7.39 13.24
CA PRO A 127 1.46 -8.23 14.29
C PRO A 127 1.68 -7.51 15.63
N ARG A 128 2.03 -6.21 15.61
CA ARG A 128 2.20 -5.42 16.85
C ARG A 128 0.84 -5.14 17.50
N LYS A 129 -0.16 -4.78 16.68
CA LYS A 129 -1.52 -4.49 17.12
C LYS A 129 -2.20 -5.73 17.70
N VAL A 130 -2.07 -6.89 17.05
CA VAL A 130 -2.57 -8.18 17.56
C VAL A 130 -1.94 -8.52 18.90
N ASN A 131 -0.60 -8.44 19.03
CA ASN A 131 0.08 -8.72 20.30
C ASN A 131 -0.30 -7.72 21.41
N MET A 132 -0.49 -6.44 21.06
CA MET A 132 -0.94 -5.42 22.00
C MET A 132 -2.35 -5.70 22.52
N ILE A 133 -3.31 -6.02 21.63
CA ILE A 133 -4.68 -6.37 22.01
C ILE A 133 -4.69 -7.66 22.83
N LYS A 134 -3.92 -8.67 22.41
CA LYS A 134 -3.78 -9.93 23.15
C LYS A 134 -3.30 -9.67 24.58
N LYS A 135 -2.21 -8.92 24.76
CA LYS A 135 -1.70 -8.58 26.09
C LYS A 135 -2.69 -7.78 26.91
N MET A 136 -3.36 -6.79 26.33
CA MET A 136 -4.40 -6.02 27.01
C MET A 136 -5.50 -6.95 27.57
N LEU A 137 -5.97 -7.93 26.78
CA LEU A 137 -6.97 -8.90 27.21
C LEU A 137 -6.45 -9.84 28.31
N GLU A 138 -5.19 -10.27 28.23
CA GLU A 138 -4.55 -11.11 29.24
C GLU A 138 -4.32 -10.35 30.56
N ASP A 139 -3.75 -9.14 30.47
CA ASP A 139 -3.29 -8.34 31.62
C ASP A 139 -4.45 -7.65 32.36
N GLU A 140 -5.41 -7.04 31.64
CA GLU A 140 -6.50 -6.27 32.26
C GLU A 140 -7.69 -7.14 32.68
N HIS A 141 -7.87 -8.30 32.04
CA HIS A 141 -9.04 -9.17 32.25
C HIS A 141 -8.70 -10.59 32.70
N GLY A 142 -7.42 -10.94 32.84
CA GLY A 142 -6.99 -12.27 33.28
C GLY A 142 -7.41 -13.40 32.34
N LEU A 143 -7.61 -13.09 31.06
CA LEU A 143 -8.13 -14.03 30.07
C LEU A 143 -7.02 -14.89 29.48
N ASN A 144 -7.33 -16.16 29.18
CA ASN A 144 -6.50 -16.96 28.28
C ASN A 144 -6.88 -16.63 26.84
N VAL A 145 -5.91 -16.15 26.05
CA VAL A 145 -6.15 -15.69 24.68
C VAL A 145 -5.35 -16.54 23.69
N GLU A 146 -6.07 -17.33 22.88
CA GLU A 146 -5.46 -18.11 21.79
C GLU A 146 -5.52 -17.32 20.48
N LEU A 147 -4.36 -17.11 19.84
CA LEU A 147 -4.30 -16.46 18.54
C LEU A 147 -4.38 -17.52 17.42
N ARG A 148 -5.46 -17.49 16.65
CA ARG A 148 -5.64 -18.31 15.45
C ARG A 148 -5.70 -17.44 14.19
N HIS A 149 -5.54 -18.09 13.04
CA HIS A 149 -5.56 -17.44 11.73
C HIS A 149 -6.50 -18.22 10.82
N TYR A 150 -7.65 -17.66 10.50
CA TYR A 150 -8.63 -18.30 9.63
C TYR A 150 -9.60 -17.30 9.00
N ILE A 151 -10.36 -17.77 8.03
CA ILE A 151 -11.35 -16.98 7.29
C ILE A 151 -12.63 -16.83 8.12
N VAL A 152 -13.12 -15.61 8.26
CA VAL A 152 -14.34 -15.30 9.02
C VAL A 152 -15.45 -14.75 8.11
N PRO A 153 -16.71 -15.18 8.28
CA PRO A 153 -17.84 -14.62 7.55
C PRO A 153 -18.07 -13.16 7.94
N ILE A 154 -18.08 -12.25 6.97
CA ILE A 154 -18.24 -10.81 7.22
C ILE A 154 -19.54 -10.49 7.95
N LYS A 155 -20.63 -11.17 7.62
CA LYS A 155 -21.95 -10.95 8.24
C LYS A 155 -22.02 -11.33 9.73
N SER A 156 -21.03 -12.07 10.24
CA SER A 156 -20.95 -12.46 11.65
C SER A 156 -20.19 -11.46 12.54
N LEU A 157 -19.68 -10.38 11.93
CA LEU A 157 -18.85 -9.38 12.61
C LEU A 157 -19.70 -8.29 13.27
N TYR A 158 -19.46 -8.06 14.55
CA TYR A 158 -19.97 -6.92 15.32
C TYR A 158 -18.98 -5.75 15.23
N PRO A 159 -19.35 -4.62 14.61
CA PRO A 159 -18.45 -3.49 14.46
C PRO A 159 -18.28 -2.70 15.75
N THR A 160 -17.04 -2.27 16.00
CA THR A 160 -16.68 -1.38 17.11
C THR A 160 -16.51 0.10 16.72
N GLN A 161 -16.61 0.43 15.43
CA GLN A 161 -16.50 1.79 14.91
C GLN A 161 -17.76 2.12 14.12
N ASN A 162 -18.31 3.33 14.31
CA ASN A 162 -19.55 3.78 13.68
C ASN A 162 -19.33 4.63 12.42
N VAL A 163 -18.10 5.08 12.16
CA VAL A 163 -17.78 5.95 11.02
C VAL A 163 -16.54 5.44 10.31
N ILE A 164 -16.57 5.44 8.99
CA ILE A 164 -15.40 5.25 8.13
C ILE A 164 -15.35 6.35 7.07
N HIS A 165 -14.17 6.56 6.48
CA HIS A 165 -13.96 7.58 5.45
C HIS A 165 -13.95 6.97 4.04
N ALA A 166 -14.66 7.62 3.12
CA ALA A 166 -14.86 7.14 1.76
C ALA A 166 -13.57 7.11 0.91
N ASP A 167 -12.64 8.03 1.17
CA ASP A 167 -11.37 8.17 0.45
C ASP A 167 -10.41 6.99 0.68
N GLU A 168 -10.51 6.33 1.82
CA GLU A 168 -9.73 5.12 2.13
C GLU A 168 -10.35 3.83 1.54
N LEU A 169 -11.64 3.83 1.19
CA LEU A 169 -12.34 2.63 0.72
C LEU A 169 -11.85 2.12 -0.63
N ASP A 170 -11.58 3.01 -1.58
CA ASP A 170 -11.17 2.60 -2.94
C ASP A 170 -9.80 1.88 -2.92
N GLY A 171 -8.87 2.34 -2.07
CA GLY A 171 -7.61 1.66 -1.83
C GLY A 171 -7.80 0.26 -1.23
N ARG A 172 -8.67 0.14 -0.23
CA ARG A 172 -8.99 -1.17 0.39
C ARG A 172 -9.66 -2.13 -0.59
N LYS A 173 -10.58 -1.65 -1.45
CA LYS A 173 -11.19 -2.46 -2.51
C LYS A 173 -10.13 -3.03 -3.46
N TYR A 174 -9.21 -2.19 -3.91
CA TYR A 174 -8.12 -2.61 -4.78
C TYR A 174 -7.25 -3.67 -4.12
N GLU A 175 -6.85 -3.47 -2.87
CA GLU A 175 -6.04 -4.42 -2.11
C GLU A 175 -6.72 -5.79 -1.98
N ILE A 176 -8.02 -5.80 -1.64
CA ILE A 176 -8.80 -7.04 -1.51
C ILE A 176 -8.86 -7.79 -2.85
N GLN A 177 -9.20 -7.09 -3.95
CA GLN A 177 -9.29 -7.69 -5.28
C GLN A 177 -7.95 -8.27 -5.78
N LYS A 178 -6.82 -7.71 -5.33
CA LYS A 178 -5.48 -8.17 -5.69
C LYS A 178 -4.90 -9.21 -4.73
N GLY A 179 -5.63 -9.62 -3.69
CA GLY A 179 -5.13 -10.51 -2.65
C GLY A 179 -3.98 -9.90 -1.84
N LEU A 180 -3.95 -8.57 -1.75
CA LEU A 180 -2.95 -7.79 -1.03
C LEU A 180 -3.48 -7.27 0.32
N ALA A 181 -4.77 -7.44 0.58
CA ALA A 181 -5.37 -6.99 1.83
C ALA A 181 -4.86 -7.84 2.99
N GLU A 182 -4.44 -7.16 4.05
CA GLU A 182 -4.10 -7.82 5.30
C GLU A 182 -5.30 -8.52 5.93
N PRO A 183 -5.06 -9.49 6.84
CA PRO A 183 -6.12 -10.05 7.66
C PRO A 183 -6.70 -9.01 8.63
N ILE A 184 -8.03 -9.03 8.81
CA ILE A 184 -8.70 -8.23 9.84
C ILE A 184 -8.36 -8.74 11.25
N ILE A 185 -8.59 -7.95 12.29
CA ILE A 185 -8.40 -8.41 13.69
C ILE A 185 -9.76 -8.55 14.33
N VAL A 186 -10.07 -9.75 14.84
CA VAL A 186 -11.32 -10.05 15.51
C VAL A 186 -11.07 -10.73 16.84
N ILE A 187 -11.97 -10.50 17.79
CA ILE A 187 -12.05 -11.30 19.02
C ILE A 187 -13.23 -12.25 18.85
N LYS A 188 -12.99 -13.56 19.00
CA LYS A 188 -14.04 -14.57 18.98
C LYS A 188 -14.55 -14.80 20.40
N LYS A 189 -15.84 -14.60 20.58
CA LYS A 189 -16.62 -15.01 21.74
C LYS A 189 -17.42 -16.27 21.39
N LYS A 190 -18.26 -16.75 22.32
CA LYS A 190 -19.02 -18.00 22.12
C LYS A 190 -19.85 -17.99 20.83
N ASP A 191 -20.60 -16.90 20.61
CA ASP A 191 -21.61 -16.87 19.54
C ASP A 191 -21.33 -15.83 18.43
N TYR A 192 -20.31 -14.97 18.60
CA TYR A 192 -20.08 -13.86 17.67
C TYR A 192 -18.62 -13.40 17.64
N PHE A 193 -18.31 -12.61 16.62
CA PHE A 193 -16.99 -12.02 16.40
C PHE A 193 -17.05 -10.51 16.60
N VAL A 194 -16.25 -9.97 17.51
CA VAL A 194 -16.08 -8.52 17.66
C VAL A 194 -14.99 -8.06 16.70
N LEU A 195 -15.33 -7.16 15.78
CA LEU A 195 -14.37 -6.56 14.86
C LEU A 195 -13.56 -5.49 15.60
N VAL A 196 -12.28 -5.75 15.82
CA VAL A 196 -11.37 -4.83 16.53
C VAL A 196 -10.64 -3.92 15.56
N ASP A 197 -10.23 -4.46 14.41
CA ASP A 197 -9.56 -3.71 13.36
C ASP A 197 -9.93 -4.21 11.97
N GLY A 198 -10.00 -3.29 11.01
CA GLY A 198 -10.25 -3.59 9.61
C GLY A 198 -11.62 -3.18 9.10
N HIS A 199 -12.32 -2.23 9.75
CA HIS A 199 -13.65 -1.77 9.36
C HIS A 199 -13.74 -1.31 7.90
N HIS A 200 -12.76 -0.53 7.39
CA HIS A 200 -12.73 -0.18 5.97
C HIS A 200 -12.57 -1.39 5.05
N ARG A 201 -11.82 -2.42 5.45
CA ARG A 201 -11.67 -3.66 4.66
C ARG A 201 -12.96 -4.46 4.64
N VAL A 202 -13.62 -4.57 5.79
CA VAL A 202 -14.90 -5.26 5.92
C VAL A 202 -15.99 -4.57 5.09
N VAL A 203 -16.06 -3.24 5.15
CA VAL A 203 -17.04 -2.48 4.36
C VAL A 203 -16.69 -2.48 2.86
N ALA A 204 -15.41 -2.40 2.49
CA ALA A 204 -14.97 -2.56 1.11
C ALA A 204 -15.34 -3.95 0.55
N ALA A 205 -15.11 -5.02 1.31
CA ALA A 205 -15.48 -6.38 0.95
C ALA A 205 -17.01 -6.53 0.80
N LEU A 206 -17.79 -5.95 1.71
CA LEU A 206 -19.26 -5.92 1.63
C LEU A 206 -19.74 -5.25 0.33
N GLN A 207 -19.15 -4.10 -0.04
CA GLN A 207 -19.45 -3.40 -1.30
C GLN A 207 -19.01 -4.18 -2.55
N LEU A 208 -17.97 -5.01 -2.44
CA LEU A 208 -17.50 -5.89 -3.51
C LEU A 208 -18.27 -7.21 -3.60
N GLY A 209 -19.19 -7.48 -2.67
CA GLY A 209 -19.91 -8.75 -2.61
C GLY A 209 -19.06 -9.94 -2.15
N ILE A 210 -17.93 -9.68 -1.47
CA ILE A 210 -17.05 -10.71 -0.93
C ILE A 210 -17.60 -11.13 0.45
N PRO A 211 -17.94 -12.41 0.67
CA PRO A 211 -18.68 -12.82 1.87
C PRO A 211 -17.79 -13.06 3.10
N GLU A 212 -16.48 -13.21 2.92
CA GLU A 212 -15.54 -13.65 3.94
C GLU A 212 -14.16 -13.02 3.79
N LEU A 213 -13.43 -12.85 4.90
CA LEU A 213 -12.09 -12.29 4.92
C LEU A 213 -11.17 -13.10 5.82
N MET A 214 -9.89 -13.15 5.49
CA MET A 214 -8.86 -13.69 6.37
C MET A 214 -8.77 -12.83 7.66
N ALA A 215 -8.62 -13.46 8.83
CA ALA A 215 -8.53 -12.77 10.10
C ALA A 215 -7.45 -13.32 11.03
N HIS A 216 -6.88 -12.43 11.84
CA HIS A 216 -6.27 -12.74 13.13
C HIS A 216 -7.38 -12.84 14.16
N VAL A 217 -7.59 -14.05 14.70
CA VAL A 217 -8.68 -14.34 15.62
C VAL A 217 -8.10 -14.55 17.02
N LEU A 218 -8.46 -13.65 17.93
CA LEU A 218 -8.18 -13.77 19.34
C LEU A 218 -9.35 -14.51 19.99
N GLU A 219 -9.21 -15.81 20.20
CA GLU A 219 -10.23 -16.62 20.87
C GLU A 219 -10.08 -16.45 22.38
N ILE A 220 -11.19 -16.10 23.04
CA ILE A 220 -11.26 -15.93 24.48
C ILE A 220 -12.30 -16.90 25.06
N ASP A 221 -12.00 -17.51 26.20
CA ASP A 221 -12.93 -18.36 26.95
C ASP A 221 -13.73 -17.53 27.96
N SER A 222 -14.34 -16.44 27.49
CA SER A 222 -15.12 -15.54 28.34
C SER A 222 -16.07 -14.67 27.53
N ASP A 223 -17.27 -14.45 28.07
CA ASP A 223 -18.26 -13.54 27.50
C ASP A 223 -18.19 -12.13 28.10
N ILE A 224 -17.11 -11.79 28.81
CA ILE A 224 -16.92 -10.47 29.43
C ILE A 224 -17.13 -9.34 28.43
N GLU A 225 -18.02 -8.40 28.72
CA GLU A 225 -18.22 -7.24 27.87
C GLU A 225 -16.98 -6.33 27.91
N LEU A 226 -16.37 -6.11 26.74
CA LEU A 226 -15.22 -5.23 26.59
C LEU A 226 -15.66 -3.76 26.47
N GLY A 227 -14.79 -2.83 26.87
CA GLY A 227 -15.09 -1.39 26.82
C GLY A 227 -15.48 -0.89 25.41
N MET A 228 -14.84 -1.42 24.36
CA MET A 228 -15.18 -1.10 22.98
C MET A 228 -16.56 -1.63 22.54
N GLU A 229 -17.01 -2.77 23.07
CA GLU A 229 -18.35 -3.28 22.82
C GLU A 229 -19.39 -2.40 23.51
N LYS A 230 -19.11 -1.98 24.74
CA LYS A 230 -19.97 -1.05 25.48
C LYS A 230 -20.12 0.29 24.75
N THR A 231 -19.02 0.85 24.25
CA THR A 231 -19.03 2.07 23.44
C THR A 231 -19.83 1.87 22.14
N ALA A 232 -19.60 0.77 21.42
CA ALA A 232 -20.32 0.45 20.19
C ALA A 232 -21.83 0.33 20.43
N ARG A 233 -22.25 -0.33 21.51
CA ARG A 233 -23.66 -0.43 21.91
C ARG A 233 -24.27 0.94 22.22
N ASN A 234 -23.55 1.80 22.93
CA ASN A 234 -24.00 3.17 23.22
C ASN A 234 -24.16 4.02 21.96
N MET A 235 -23.39 3.70 20.90
CA MET A 235 -23.52 4.31 19.57
C MET A 235 -24.63 3.66 18.72
N GLY A 236 -25.33 2.65 19.23
CA GLY A 236 -26.41 1.95 18.53
C GLY A 236 -25.93 0.94 17.48
N LEU A 237 -24.65 0.58 17.46
CA LEU A 237 -24.10 -0.38 16.50
C LEU A 237 -24.55 -1.81 16.82
N LYS A 238 -25.20 -2.46 15.85
CA LYS A 238 -25.65 -3.86 15.92
C LYS A 238 -25.02 -4.72 14.82
N ASN A 239 -24.77 -4.14 13.65
CA ASN A 239 -24.23 -4.83 12.48
C ASN A 239 -23.51 -3.84 11.56
N LEU A 240 -22.89 -4.38 10.51
CA LEU A 240 -22.07 -3.58 9.58
C LEU A 240 -22.84 -2.51 8.79
N ASN A 241 -24.17 -2.62 8.67
CA ASN A 241 -24.98 -1.59 8.01
C ASN A 241 -25.15 -0.33 8.86
N ASP A 242 -24.84 -0.41 10.16
CA ASP A 242 -24.91 0.73 11.08
C ASP A 242 -23.65 1.61 10.98
N ILE A 243 -22.67 1.24 10.16
CA ILE A 243 -21.45 2.02 9.91
C ILE A 243 -21.75 3.11 8.88
N GLU A 244 -21.58 4.36 9.26
CA GLU A 244 -21.71 5.52 8.37
C GLU A 244 -20.43 5.72 7.53
N ILE A 245 -20.61 5.89 6.23
CA ILE A 245 -19.51 6.23 5.31
C ILE A 245 -19.53 7.75 5.11
N THR A 246 -18.56 8.43 5.70
CA THR A 246 -18.44 9.88 5.60
C THR A 246 -17.49 10.27 4.47
N ASP A 247 -17.86 11.31 3.75
CA ASP A 247 -17.05 11.89 2.69
C ASP A 247 -16.35 13.14 3.23
N HIS A 248 -15.11 13.00 3.71
CA HIS A 248 -14.27 14.13 4.09
C HIS A 248 -13.56 14.75 2.87
N ARG A 249 -14.26 14.92 1.74
CA ARG A 249 -13.82 15.83 0.67
C ARG A 249 -13.75 17.31 1.09
N CYS A 250 -14.10 17.65 2.33
CA CYS A 250 -14.08 19.02 2.84
C CYS A 250 -13.28 19.15 4.14
N HIS A 251 -11.95 19.08 4.06
CA HIS A 251 -11.08 19.84 4.95
C HIS A 251 -10.72 21.15 4.21
N PRO A 252 -10.77 22.35 4.83
CA PRO A 252 -10.45 23.62 4.16
C PRO A 252 -9.06 23.68 3.50
N SER A 253 -8.19 22.74 3.85
CA SER A 253 -6.83 22.58 3.33
C SER A 253 -6.73 21.79 2.01
N ILE A 254 -7.81 21.19 1.51
CA ILE A 254 -7.85 20.49 0.19
C ILE A 254 -8.77 21.25 -0.78
N GLU A 255 -8.63 22.58 -0.85
CA GLU A 255 -9.24 23.40 -1.92
C GLU A 255 -8.19 23.82 -2.96
N ILE A 256 -7.25 22.95 -3.34
CA ILE A 256 -6.33 23.24 -4.46
C ILE A 256 -6.19 22.01 -5.37
N ARG A 257 -7.22 21.73 -6.17
CA ARG A 257 -6.98 21.17 -7.53
C ARG A 257 -8.12 21.23 -8.54
N THR A 258 -9.31 21.69 -8.19
CA THR A 258 -10.46 21.66 -9.10
C THR A 258 -10.95 23.05 -9.55
N LYS A 259 -10.10 24.09 -9.46
CA LYS A 259 -10.36 25.42 -10.04
C LYS A 259 -9.45 25.80 -11.22
N VAL A 260 -8.36 25.07 -11.48
CA VAL A 260 -7.41 25.42 -12.56
C VAL A 260 -7.80 24.86 -13.95
N LEU A 261 -8.69 23.86 -14.01
CA LEU A 261 -9.09 23.23 -15.29
C LEU A 261 -10.39 23.76 -15.90
N LYS A 262 -11.05 24.76 -15.29
CA LYS A 262 -12.24 25.41 -15.86
C LYS A 262 -12.00 26.82 -16.42
N THR A 263 -10.77 27.34 -16.34
CA THR A 263 -10.44 28.72 -16.79
C THR A 263 -9.37 28.82 -17.86
N ARG A 264 -9.00 27.71 -18.52
CA ARG A 264 -8.18 27.76 -19.75
C ARG A 264 -8.85 27.01 -20.90
N GLY A 265 -10.06 27.46 -21.20
CA GLY A 265 -10.72 27.23 -22.48
C GLY A 265 -10.98 28.59 -23.13
N LYS A 266 -9.92 29.26 -23.59
CA LYS A 266 -9.85 30.25 -24.67
C LYS A 266 -8.45 30.87 -24.66
N ASP A 267 -7.91 31.03 -25.86
CA ASP A 267 -6.70 31.76 -26.23
C ASP A 267 -5.37 31.07 -25.90
N PHE A 268 -4.88 30.25 -26.85
CA PHE A 268 -3.71 30.50 -27.72
C PHE A 268 -3.53 29.34 -28.71
#